data_AF-A0A660SGE8-F1
#
_entry.id   AF-A0A660SGE8-F1
#
_cell.length_a   1.000
_cell.length_b   1.000
_cell.length_c   1.000
_cell.angle_alpha   90.00
_cell.angle_beta   90.00
_cell.angle_gamma   90.00
#
_symmetry.space_group_name_H-M   'P 1'
#
loop_
_entity.id
_entity.type
_entity.pdbx_description
1 polymer ?
#
loop_
_entity_poly.entity_id
_entity_poly.type
_entity_poly.pdbx_seq_one_letter_code
_entity_poly.pdbx_strand_id
1 'polypeptide(L)'
;MRPLTILLLLFLFCSDRAQRLRRAREYISRFAYREAEGELLPFRDKPDAEARYLLGICALAKRDLIKAKTHFSVVVELDTTYRDSITRVYLASIKKQISVNDYKRAESLFADLVAIVPNPNLGSEIRYLGEIYYRERNYRYAIPILLSVVQSETVKTRVWKVKRMLIECYTEEGEYGKALALIEDLIAQGLDGGLVIARGMAYFRLAERFKREGEFDSAEYYARATIENLMPKSLIDDSYYILGEIYEARKDTGKALSYFKKVIRLNPYLKGTLVQKARAKIESLSMKKEG
;
A
#
# COMPACT_ATOMS: atom_id res chain seq x y z
N MET A 1 -41.32 -50.18 21.98
CA MET A 1 -41.96 -49.00 21.33
C MET A 1 -41.35 -47.64 21.72
N ARG A 2 -40.12 -47.55 22.25
CA ARG A 2 -39.44 -46.28 22.55
C ARG A 2 -38.47 -45.70 21.48
N PRO A 3 -37.92 -46.47 20.51
CA PRO A 3 -37.01 -45.87 19.54
C PRO A 3 -37.74 -45.04 18.46
N LEU A 4 -38.99 -45.38 18.11
CA LEU A 4 -39.73 -44.70 17.05
C LEU A 4 -40.18 -43.28 17.41
N THR A 5 -40.56 -43.05 18.68
CA THR A 5 -40.95 -41.71 19.19
C THR A 5 -39.74 -40.79 19.37
N ILE A 6 -38.59 -41.33 19.78
CA ILE A 6 -37.33 -40.59 19.86
C ILE A 6 -36.87 -40.20 18.44
N LEU A 7 -36.99 -41.10 17.46
CA LEU A 7 -36.68 -40.82 16.06
C LEU A 7 -37.59 -39.71 15.49
N LEU A 8 -38.90 -39.78 15.75
CA LEU A 8 -39.88 -38.81 15.24
C LEU A 8 -39.72 -37.41 15.85
N LEU A 9 -39.38 -37.33 17.14
CA LEU A 9 -39.05 -36.06 17.82
C LEU A 9 -37.74 -35.47 17.29
N LEU A 10 -36.71 -36.30 17.06
CA LEU A 10 -35.46 -35.84 16.42
C LEU A 10 -35.71 -35.31 15.01
N PHE A 11 -36.58 -35.95 14.22
CA PHE A 11 -36.97 -35.47 12.88
C PHE A 11 -37.71 -34.11 12.94
N LEU A 12 -38.66 -33.93 13.87
CA LEU A 12 -39.39 -32.66 14.04
C LEU A 12 -38.49 -31.51 14.51
N PHE A 13 -37.62 -31.74 15.50
CA PHE A 13 -36.66 -30.73 15.97
C PHE A 13 -35.63 -30.34 14.91
N CYS A 14 -35.15 -31.32 14.13
CA CYS A 14 -34.22 -31.05 13.04
C CYS A 14 -34.88 -30.24 11.92
N SER A 15 -36.19 -30.43 11.69
CA SER A 15 -36.97 -29.67 10.71
C SER A 15 -37.20 -28.21 11.12
N ASP A 16 -37.51 -27.94 12.40
CA ASP A 16 -37.68 -26.57 12.93
C ASP A 16 -36.36 -25.80 12.90
N ARG A 17 -35.25 -26.44 13.33
CA ARG A 17 -33.91 -25.87 13.22
C ARG A 17 -33.61 -25.43 11.78
N ALA A 18 -33.70 -26.36 10.83
CA ALA A 18 -33.38 -26.08 9.44
C ALA A 18 -34.30 -25.00 8.83
N GLN A 19 -35.56 -24.93 9.26
CA GLN A 19 -36.49 -23.91 8.80
C GLN A 19 -36.12 -22.52 9.32
N ARG A 20 -35.82 -22.38 10.62
CA ARG A 20 -35.41 -21.10 11.21
C ARG A 20 -34.13 -20.55 10.62
N LEU A 21 -33.12 -21.41 10.44
CA LEU A 21 -31.85 -21.00 9.82
C LEU A 21 -32.02 -20.58 8.36
N ARG A 22 -32.89 -21.27 7.60
CA ARG A 22 -33.23 -20.87 6.22
C ARG A 22 -33.91 -19.50 6.19
N ARG A 23 -34.91 -19.26 7.04
CA ARG A 23 -35.58 -17.95 7.14
C ARG A 23 -34.61 -16.84 7.56
N ALA A 24 -33.75 -17.11 8.53
CA ALA A 24 -32.72 -16.15 8.94
C ALA A 24 -31.78 -15.77 7.78
N ARG A 25 -31.36 -16.74 6.96
CA ARG A 25 -30.57 -16.47 5.73
C ARG A 25 -31.35 -15.63 4.72
N GLU A 26 -32.63 -15.92 4.51
CA GLU A 26 -33.49 -15.15 3.62
C GLU A 26 -33.64 -13.69 4.09
N TYR A 27 -33.90 -13.49 5.38
CA TYR A 27 -33.94 -12.16 5.98
C TYR A 27 -32.60 -11.41 5.85
N ILE A 28 -31.46 -12.06 6.12
CA ILE A 28 -30.13 -11.48 5.92
C ILE A 28 -29.93 -11.07 4.45
N SER A 29 -30.34 -11.90 3.49
CA SER A 29 -30.21 -11.60 2.06
C SER A 29 -31.02 -10.36 1.63
N ARG A 30 -32.06 -10.02 2.38
CA ARG A 30 -32.91 -8.83 2.19
C ARG A 30 -32.54 -7.68 3.12
N PHE A 31 -31.41 -7.76 3.82
CA PHE A 31 -30.95 -6.77 4.79
C PHE A 31 -31.89 -6.59 6.03
N ALA A 32 -32.79 -7.55 6.28
CA ALA A 32 -33.76 -7.57 7.37
C ALA A 32 -33.15 -8.21 8.64
N TYR A 33 -32.17 -7.54 9.24
CA TYR A 33 -31.33 -8.14 10.29
C TYR A 33 -32.04 -8.30 11.65
N ARG A 34 -33.11 -7.56 11.93
CA ARG A 34 -33.85 -7.69 13.20
C ARG A 34 -34.72 -8.95 13.19
N GLU A 35 -35.34 -9.21 12.05
CA GLU A 35 -36.16 -10.38 11.77
C GLU A 35 -35.30 -11.65 11.76
N ALA A 36 -34.11 -11.58 11.14
CA ALA A 36 -33.13 -12.65 11.20
C ALA A 36 -32.73 -12.98 12.65
N GLU A 37 -32.43 -11.98 13.48
CA GLU A 37 -32.14 -12.20 14.90
C GLU A 37 -33.32 -12.80 15.68
N GLY A 38 -34.56 -12.43 15.34
CA GLY A 38 -35.76 -13.03 15.92
C GLY A 38 -35.84 -14.53 15.67
N GLU A 39 -35.55 -14.97 14.44
CA GLU A 39 -35.48 -16.40 14.10
C GLU A 39 -34.31 -17.13 14.78
N LEU A 40 -33.24 -16.41 15.10
CA LEU A 40 -32.01 -16.94 15.73
C LEU A 40 -32.05 -16.94 17.26
N LEU A 41 -33.01 -16.24 17.87
CA LEU A 41 -33.15 -16.12 19.33
C LEU A 41 -33.17 -17.48 20.07
N PRO A 42 -33.85 -18.54 19.58
CA PRO A 42 -33.86 -19.85 20.24
C PRO A 42 -32.49 -20.57 20.27
N PHE A 43 -31.50 -20.07 19.53
CA PHE A 43 -30.16 -20.65 19.43
C PHE A 43 -29.11 -19.87 20.23
N ARG A 44 -29.48 -18.75 20.86
CA ARG A 44 -28.53 -17.86 21.56
C ARG A 44 -27.61 -18.61 22.53
N ASP A 45 -28.18 -19.53 23.29
CA ASP A 45 -27.49 -20.25 24.36
C ASP A 45 -27.09 -21.69 23.92
N LYS A 46 -27.28 -22.04 22.64
CA LYS A 46 -26.96 -23.38 22.09
C LYS A 46 -25.62 -23.38 21.33
N PRO A 47 -24.84 -24.47 21.36
CA PRO A 47 -23.62 -24.61 20.58
C PRO A 47 -23.91 -24.89 19.10
N ASP A 48 -24.56 -23.94 18.42
CA ASP A 48 -24.92 -24.04 17.01
C ASP A 48 -24.05 -23.10 16.17
N ALA A 49 -23.06 -23.66 15.47
CA ALA A 49 -22.09 -22.89 14.68
C ALA A 49 -22.78 -22.10 13.57
N GLU A 50 -23.78 -22.68 12.90
CA GLU A 50 -24.49 -22.01 11.82
C GLU A 50 -25.33 -20.83 12.34
N ALA A 51 -26.07 -21.03 13.43
CA ALA A 51 -26.86 -19.97 14.03
C ALA A 51 -25.97 -18.82 14.53
N ARG A 52 -24.85 -19.15 15.19
CA ARG A 52 -23.87 -18.16 15.67
C ARG A 52 -23.20 -17.42 14.51
N TYR A 53 -22.91 -18.10 13.40
CA TYR A 53 -22.38 -17.49 12.19
C TYR A 53 -23.36 -16.46 11.61
N LEU A 54 -24.66 -16.79 11.54
CA LEU A 54 -25.69 -15.85 11.07
C LEU A 54 -25.86 -14.66 12.03
N LEU A 55 -25.79 -14.87 13.35
CA LEU A 55 -25.76 -13.78 14.34
C LEU A 55 -24.54 -12.87 14.17
N GLY A 56 -23.36 -13.45 13.89
CA GLY A 56 -22.15 -12.71 13.56
C GLY A 56 -22.31 -11.81 12.33
N ILE A 57 -22.94 -12.32 11.26
CA ILE A 57 -23.28 -11.53 10.06
C ILE A 57 -24.22 -10.37 10.42
N CYS A 58 -25.28 -10.63 11.18
CA CYS A 58 -26.22 -9.59 11.62
C CYS A 58 -25.50 -8.50 12.43
N ALA A 59 -24.66 -8.88 13.39
CA ALA A 59 -23.89 -7.95 14.21
C ALA A 59 -22.93 -7.10 13.35
N LEU A 60 -22.21 -7.72 12.43
CA LEU A 60 -21.29 -7.04 11.53
C LEU A 60 -22.00 -6.03 10.62
N ALA A 61 -23.17 -6.42 10.09
CA ALA A 61 -24.01 -5.53 9.29
C ALA A 61 -24.57 -4.35 10.08
N LYS A 62 -24.91 -4.58 11.35
CA LYS A 62 -25.32 -3.56 12.33
C LYS A 62 -24.16 -2.75 12.91
N ARG A 63 -22.93 -2.96 12.42
CA ARG A 63 -21.73 -2.21 12.82
C ARG A 63 -21.25 -2.50 14.25
N ASP A 64 -21.74 -3.54 14.89
CA ASP A 64 -21.35 -3.98 16.24
C ASP A 64 -20.18 -4.98 16.14
N LEU A 65 -18.96 -4.45 16.04
CA LEU A 65 -17.74 -5.25 15.83
C LEU A 65 -17.45 -6.18 17.02
N ILE A 66 -17.78 -5.75 18.24
CA ILE A 66 -17.57 -6.53 19.46
C ILE A 66 -18.44 -7.79 19.41
N LYS A 67 -19.75 -7.65 19.14
CA LYS A 67 -20.63 -8.84 19.03
C LYS A 67 -20.27 -9.70 17.84
N ALA A 68 -19.93 -9.10 16.70
CA ALA A 68 -19.50 -9.86 15.53
C ALA A 68 -18.30 -10.74 15.87
N LYS A 69 -17.26 -10.16 16.47
CA LYS A 69 -16.07 -10.88 16.91
C LYS A 69 -16.41 -12.01 17.88
N THR A 70 -17.18 -11.74 18.92
CA THR A 70 -17.60 -12.75 19.90
C THR A 70 -18.32 -13.92 19.22
N HIS A 71 -19.29 -13.65 18.33
CA HIS A 71 -20.01 -14.69 17.62
C HIS A 71 -19.07 -15.51 16.72
N PHE A 72 -18.22 -14.85 15.92
CA PHE A 72 -17.33 -15.54 15.00
C PHE A 72 -16.19 -16.32 15.68
N SER A 73 -15.65 -15.82 16.80
CA SER A 73 -14.68 -16.58 17.61
C SER A 73 -15.27 -17.92 18.06
N VAL A 74 -16.49 -17.88 18.60
CA VAL A 74 -17.19 -19.11 19.03
C VAL A 74 -17.50 -20.03 17.84
N VAL A 75 -17.79 -19.48 16.66
CA VAL A 75 -18.00 -20.31 15.45
C VAL A 75 -16.74 -21.09 15.09
N VAL A 76 -15.55 -20.47 15.10
CA VAL A 76 -14.29 -21.14 14.77
C VAL A 76 -13.89 -22.18 15.82
N GLU A 77 -14.24 -21.95 17.09
CA GLU A 77 -14.07 -22.94 18.17
C GLU A 77 -14.96 -24.18 17.98
N LEU A 78 -16.21 -23.98 17.51
CA LEU A 78 -17.15 -25.07 17.27
C LEU A 78 -16.86 -25.84 15.97
N ASP A 79 -16.56 -25.11 14.89
CA ASP A 79 -16.40 -25.67 13.56
C ASP A 79 -15.42 -24.83 12.71
N THR A 80 -14.22 -25.37 12.52
CA THR A 80 -13.16 -24.70 11.77
C THR A 80 -13.45 -24.57 10.26
N THR A 81 -14.44 -25.29 9.73
CA THR A 81 -14.81 -25.19 8.29
C THR A 81 -15.39 -23.82 7.93
N TYR A 82 -15.86 -23.06 8.94
CA TYR A 82 -16.37 -21.70 8.75
C TYR A 82 -15.27 -20.65 8.54
N ARG A 83 -13.99 -20.96 8.73
CA ARG A 83 -12.88 -19.99 8.60
C ARG A 83 -12.94 -19.21 7.29
N ASP A 84 -13.05 -19.90 6.15
CA ASP A 84 -13.12 -19.26 4.83
C ASP A 84 -14.39 -18.42 4.64
N SER A 85 -15.51 -18.88 5.21
CA SER A 85 -16.78 -18.15 5.17
C SER A 85 -16.69 -16.85 5.98
N ILE A 86 -16.10 -16.90 7.17
CA ILE A 86 -15.84 -15.74 8.02
C ILE A 86 -14.88 -14.78 7.32
N THR A 87 -13.76 -15.29 6.79
CA THR A 87 -12.81 -14.49 6.00
C THR A 87 -13.51 -13.74 4.87
N ARG A 88 -14.36 -14.41 4.09
CA ARG A 88 -15.11 -13.78 2.99
C ARG A 88 -16.04 -12.66 3.46
N VAL A 89 -16.74 -12.87 4.57
CA VAL A 89 -17.64 -11.85 5.15
C VAL A 89 -16.85 -10.63 5.62
N TYR A 90 -15.75 -10.83 6.35
CA TYR A 90 -14.88 -9.73 6.78
C TYR A 90 -14.28 -8.98 5.61
N LEU A 91 -13.76 -9.69 4.60
CA LEU A 91 -13.21 -9.08 3.39
C LEU A 91 -14.23 -8.22 2.63
N ALA A 92 -15.49 -8.67 2.56
CA ALA A 92 -16.57 -7.88 1.98
C ALA A 92 -16.82 -6.58 2.78
N SER A 93 -16.81 -6.66 4.11
CA SER A 93 -16.95 -5.48 4.99
C SER A 93 -15.75 -4.53 4.87
N ILE A 94 -14.53 -5.06 4.83
CA ILE A 94 -13.28 -4.29 4.63
C ILE A 94 -13.33 -3.54 3.30
N LYS A 95 -13.65 -4.24 2.21
CA LYS A 95 -13.80 -3.64 0.88
C LYS A 95 -14.82 -2.51 0.87
N LYS A 96 -15.95 -2.68 1.58
CA LYS A 96 -16.95 -1.63 1.75
C LYS A 96 -16.37 -0.41 2.48
N GLN A 97 -15.62 -0.59 3.56
CA GLN A 97 -15.02 0.54 4.28
C GLN A 97 -13.97 1.28 3.45
N ILE A 98 -13.15 0.55 2.69
CA ILE A 98 -12.16 1.15 1.78
C ILE A 98 -12.86 1.97 0.70
N SER A 99 -13.99 1.50 0.15
CA SER A 99 -14.76 2.25 -0.85
C SER A 99 -15.32 3.60 -0.35
N VAL A 100 -15.46 3.75 0.97
CA VAL A 100 -15.89 5.00 1.62
C VAL A 100 -14.73 5.73 2.32
N ASN A 101 -13.49 5.33 2.05
CA ASN A 101 -12.27 5.87 2.66
C ASN A 101 -12.20 5.76 4.20
N ASP A 102 -12.94 4.83 4.81
CA ASP A 102 -12.89 4.56 6.26
C ASP A 102 -11.80 3.52 6.58
N TYR A 103 -10.53 3.94 6.43
CA TYR A 103 -9.37 3.06 6.57
C TYR A 103 -9.17 2.57 8.01
N LYS A 104 -9.42 3.41 9.02
CA LYS A 104 -9.31 3.03 10.45
C LYS A 104 -10.24 1.86 10.79
N ARG A 105 -11.44 1.88 10.22
CA ARG A 105 -12.40 0.80 10.42
C ARG A 105 -12.01 -0.45 9.63
N ALA A 106 -11.49 -0.29 8.43
CA ALA A 106 -10.96 -1.40 7.65
C ALA A 106 -9.81 -2.11 8.39
N GLU A 107 -8.93 -1.34 9.02
CA GLU A 107 -7.83 -1.83 9.87
C GLU A 107 -8.38 -2.63 11.06
N SER A 108 -9.35 -2.07 11.80
CA SER A 108 -9.99 -2.75 12.94
C SER A 108 -10.64 -4.08 12.51
N LEU A 109 -11.28 -4.11 11.35
CA LEU A 109 -11.86 -5.32 10.77
C LEU A 109 -10.79 -6.37 10.39
N PHE A 110 -9.64 -5.94 9.86
CA PHE A 110 -8.51 -6.84 9.61
C PHE A 110 -7.94 -7.42 10.91
N ALA A 111 -7.76 -6.59 11.93
CA ALA A 111 -7.27 -7.03 13.24
C ALA A 111 -8.21 -8.06 13.88
N ASP A 112 -9.52 -7.83 13.81
CA ASP A 112 -10.52 -8.80 14.27
C ASP A 112 -10.47 -10.10 13.46
N LEU A 113 -10.37 -10.01 12.13
CA LEU A 113 -10.26 -11.19 11.27
C LEU A 113 -9.06 -12.07 11.64
N VAL A 114 -7.88 -11.47 11.80
CA VAL A 114 -6.65 -12.20 12.14
C VAL A 114 -6.73 -12.81 13.55
N ALA A 115 -7.41 -12.14 14.49
CA ALA A 115 -7.65 -12.66 15.83
C ALA A 115 -8.61 -13.86 15.85
N ILE A 116 -9.58 -13.91 14.94
CA ILE A 116 -10.57 -15.01 14.84
C ILE A 116 -10.02 -16.17 14.01
N VAL A 117 -9.38 -15.85 12.88
CA VAL A 117 -8.85 -16.82 11.91
C VAL A 117 -7.34 -16.58 11.77
N PRO A 118 -6.50 -17.34 12.48
CA PRO A 118 -5.06 -17.27 12.30
C PRO A 118 -4.67 -17.59 10.86
N ASN A 119 -3.83 -16.75 10.25
CA ASN A 119 -3.38 -16.87 8.84
C ASN A 119 -4.55 -17.01 7.85
N PRO A 120 -5.46 -16.01 7.77
CA PRO A 120 -6.61 -16.09 6.88
C PRO A 120 -6.17 -16.10 5.42
N ASN A 121 -6.85 -16.87 4.56
CA ASN A 121 -6.59 -16.84 3.13
C ASN A 121 -7.16 -15.56 2.51
N LEU A 122 -6.31 -14.55 2.33
CA LEU A 122 -6.70 -13.24 1.84
C LEU A 122 -6.73 -13.11 0.31
N GLY A 123 -6.22 -14.10 -0.44
CA GLY A 123 -6.22 -14.07 -1.90
C GLY A 123 -5.77 -12.73 -2.51
N SER A 124 -6.55 -12.21 -3.46
CA SER A 124 -6.30 -10.92 -4.13
C SER A 124 -6.63 -9.70 -3.26
N GLU A 125 -7.40 -9.91 -2.20
CA GLU A 125 -7.88 -8.92 -1.25
C GLU A 125 -6.80 -8.51 -0.25
N ILE A 126 -5.69 -9.26 -0.17
CA ILE A 126 -4.51 -8.85 0.61
C ILE A 126 -3.99 -7.46 0.19
N ARG A 127 -4.25 -7.04 -1.05
CA ARG A 127 -3.98 -5.67 -1.53
C ARG A 127 -4.59 -4.60 -0.64
N TYR A 128 -5.77 -4.83 -0.08
CA TYR A 128 -6.44 -3.88 0.81
C TYR A 128 -5.66 -3.65 2.10
N LEU A 129 -5.00 -4.69 2.63
CA LEU A 129 -4.13 -4.57 3.79
C LEU A 129 -2.88 -3.74 3.45
N GLY A 130 -2.26 -4.02 2.30
CA GLY A 130 -1.15 -3.21 1.80
C GLY A 130 -1.53 -1.75 1.59
N GLU A 131 -2.75 -1.47 1.13
CA GLU A 131 -3.28 -0.12 0.95
C GLU A 131 -3.49 0.63 2.28
N ILE A 132 -4.00 -0.05 3.30
CA ILE A 132 -4.14 0.52 4.65
C ILE A 132 -2.77 0.95 5.18
N TYR A 133 -1.78 0.05 5.18
CA TYR A 133 -0.44 0.38 5.68
C TYR A 133 0.24 1.48 4.87
N TYR A 134 0.05 1.50 3.54
CA TYR A 134 0.55 2.59 2.70
C TYR A 134 -0.08 3.94 3.09
N ARG A 135 -1.39 4.00 3.35
CA ARG A 135 -2.08 5.24 3.77
C ARG A 135 -1.65 5.72 5.15
N GLU A 136 -1.34 4.80 6.04
CA GLU A 136 -0.79 5.08 7.37
C GLU A 136 0.69 5.50 7.33
N ARG A 137 1.30 5.52 6.15
CA ARG A 137 2.74 5.75 5.94
C ARG A 137 3.62 4.71 6.62
N ASN A 138 3.05 3.54 6.92
CA ASN A 138 3.77 2.43 7.50
C ASN A 138 4.40 1.57 6.39
N TYR A 139 5.29 2.21 5.62
CA TYR A 139 5.82 1.65 4.37
C TYR A 139 6.57 0.34 4.57
N ARG A 140 7.23 0.18 5.73
CA ARG A 140 7.92 -1.06 6.13
C ARG A 140 7.01 -2.30 6.08
N TYR A 141 5.74 -2.20 6.48
CA TYR A 141 4.78 -3.30 6.36
C TYR A 141 4.03 -3.28 5.03
N ALA A 142 3.80 -2.10 4.44
CA ALA A 142 3.11 -1.99 3.16
C ALA A 142 3.89 -2.66 2.02
N ILE A 143 5.20 -2.40 1.91
CA ILE A 143 6.05 -2.88 0.82
C ILE A 143 5.98 -4.41 0.62
N PRO A 144 6.26 -5.27 1.61
CA PRO A 144 6.24 -6.72 1.39
C PRO A 144 4.87 -7.23 0.93
N ILE A 145 3.78 -6.65 1.44
CA ILE A 145 2.41 -7.02 1.05
C ILE A 145 2.10 -6.57 -0.38
N LEU A 146 2.43 -5.33 -0.73
CA LEU A 146 2.19 -4.82 -2.08
C LEU A 146 3.04 -5.57 -3.11
N LEU A 147 4.27 -5.99 -2.77
CA LEU A 147 5.10 -6.84 -3.62
C LEU A 147 4.45 -8.21 -3.87
N SER A 148 3.92 -8.87 -2.83
CA SER A 148 3.24 -10.16 -3.03
C SER A 148 2.01 -10.03 -3.93
N VAL A 149 1.31 -8.90 -3.87
CA VAL A 149 0.20 -8.60 -4.79
C VAL A 149 0.70 -8.51 -6.23
N VAL A 150 1.76 -7.75 -6.49
CA VAL A 150 2.32 -7.60 -7.86
C VAL A 150 2.79 -8.94 -8.43
N GLN A 151 3.33 -9.84 -7.60
CA GLN A 151 3.79 -11.16 -8.04
C GLN A 151 2.65 -12.14 -8.32
N SER A 152 1.54 -12.04 -7.57
CA SER A 152 0.41 -12.96 -7.68
C SER A 152 -0.66 -12.51 -8.68
N GLU A 153 -0.76 -11.20 -8.95
CA GLU A 153 -1.85 -10.63 -9.73
C GLU A 153 -1.51 -10.58 -11.22
N THR A 154 -2.31 -11.26 -12.05
CA THR A 154 -2.11 -11.34 -13.51
C THR A 154 -2.76 -10.18 -14.28
N VAL A 155 -3.60 -9.38 -13.62
CA VAL A 155 -4.35 -8.28 -14.25
C VAL A 155 -3.49 -7.01 -14.28
N LYS A 156 -2.87 -6.71 -15.43
CA LYS A 156 -2.00 -5.54 -15.65
C LYS A 156 -2.61 -4.21 -15.15
N THR A 157 -3.91 -3.98 -15.38
CA THR A 157 -4.62 -2.74 -14.97
C THR A 157 -4.79 -2.59 -13.45
N ARG A 158 -4.61 -3.66 -12.66
CA ARG A 158 -4.62 -3.56 -11.20
C ARG A 158 -3.21 -3.42 -10.66
N VAL A 159 -2.27 -4.13 -11.28
CA VAL A 159 -0.84 -4.11 -10.95
C VAL A 159 -0.25 -2.70 -11.04
N TRP A 160 -0.62 -1.86 -12.03
CA TRP A 160 -0.04 -0.51 -12.14
C TRP A 160 -0.36 0.39 -10.93
N LYS A 161 -1.58 0.30 -10.34
CA LYS A 161 -1.93 1.08 -9.15
C LYS A 161 -1.09 0.68 -7.95
N VAL A 162 -0.88 -0.63 -7.78
CA VAL A 162 -0.05 -1.20 -6.72
C VAL A 162 1.41 -0.81 -6.91
N LYS A 163 1.93 -0.86 -8.15
CA LYS A 163 3.28 -0.38 -8.47
C LYS A 163 3.47 1.10 -8.16
N ARG A 164 2.45 1.95 -8.41
CA ARG A 164 2.50 3.36 -8.01
C ARG A 164 2.61 3.56 -6.50
N MET A 165 1.83 2.80 -5.72
CA MET A 165 1.94 2.83 -4.26
C MET A 165 3.34 2.38 -3.81
N LEU A 166 3.90 1.35 -4.43
CA LEU A 166 5.28 0.90 -4.17
C LEU A 166 6.33 1.96 -4.51
N ILE A 167 6.18 2.70 -5.62
CA ILE A 167 7.07 3.81 -5.99
C ILE A 167 7.09 4.85 -4.87
N GLU A 168 5.92 5.24 -4.37
CA GLU A 168 5.80 6.20 -3.28
C GLU A 168 6.40 5.64 -1.98
N CYS A 169 6.08 4.39 -1.60
CA CYS A 169 6.69 3.72 -0.45
C CYS A 169 8.23 3.74 -0.53
N TYR A 170 8.82 3.34 -1.67
CA TYR A 170 10.27 3.32 -1.83
C TYR A 170 10.88 4.72 -1.83
N THR A 171 10.18 5.71 -2.39
CA THR A 171 10.67 7.10 -2.39
C THR A 171 10.76 7.65 -0.97
N GLU A 172 9.76 7.37 -0.15
CA GLU A 172 9.70 7.83 1.25
C GLU A 172 10.71 7.09 2.15
N GLU A 173 10.97 5.81 1.89
CA GLU A 173 12.03 5.03 2.56
C GLU A 173 13.44 5.38 2.05
N GLY A 174 13.58 6.29 1.08
CA GLY A 174 14.88 6.67 0.49
C GLY A 174 15.49 5.62 -0.46
N GLU A 175 14.72 4.60 -0.80
CA GLU A 175 15.07 3.49 -1.69
C GLU A 175 14.87 3.89 -3.17
N TYR A 176 15.48 5.01 -3.56
CA TYR A 176 15.27 5.65 -4.87
C TYR A 176 15.63 4.75 -6.06
N GLY A 177 16.57 3.81 -5.92
CA GLY A 177 16.91 2.85 -6.97
C GLY A 177 15.77 1.87 -7.26
N LYS A 178 15.10 1.36 -6.23
CA LYS A 178 13.93 0.48 -6.37
C LYS A 178 12.73 1.25 -6.93
N ALA A 179 12.52 2.47 -6.46
CA ALA A 179 11.50 3.36 -7.01
C ALA A 179 11.73 3.63 -8.50
N LEU A 180 12.96 3.96 -8.89
CA LEU A 180 13.34 4.25 -10.27
C LEU A 180 13.12 3.04 -11.18
N ALA A 181 13.51 1.83 -10.76
CA ALA A 181 13.28 0.62 -11.54
C ALA A 181 11.78 0.40 -11.86
N LEU A 182 10.90 0.63 -10.88
CA LEU A 182 9.45 0.55 -11.10
C LEU A 182 8.93 1.68 -12.00
N ILE A 183 9.49 2.89 -11.87
CA ILE A 183 9.12 4.02 -12.72
C ILE A 183 9.45 3.72 -14.19
N GLU A 184 10.67 3.27 -14.49
CA GLU A 184 11.07 2.96 -15.87
C GLU A 184 10.26 1.81 -16.46
N ASP A 185 9.97 0.78 -15.67
CA ASP A 185 9.10 -0.33 -16.08
C ASP A 185 7.70 0.17 -16.48
N LEU A 186 7.12 1.09 -15.71
CA LEU A 186 5.81 1.67 -16.03
C LEU A 186 5.85 2.60 -17.25
N ILE A 187 6.88 3.45 -17.37
CA ILE A 187 7.05 4.33 -18.54
C ILE A 187 7.24 3.51 -19.82
N ALA A 188 8.03 2.43 -19.78
CA ALA A 188 8.23 1.53 -20.93
C ALA A 188 6.93 0.85 -21.39
N GLN A 189 5.96 0.69 -20.49
CA GLN A 189 4.62 0.18 -20.81
C GLN A 189 3.65 1.27 -21.31
N GLY A 190 4.12 2.51 -21.49
CA GLY A 190 3.27 3.65 -21.85
C GLY A 190 2.41 4.18 -20.70
N LEU A 191 2.70 3.77 -19.46
CA LEU A 191 1.97 4.15 -18.25
C LEU A 191 2.73 5.21 -17.45
N ASP A 192 3.11 6.31 -18.12
CA ASP A 192 3.84 7.40 -17.48
C ASP A 192 3.00 8.07 -16.38
N GLY A 193 1.78 8.53 -16.67
CA GLY A 193 0.87 9.03 -15.62
C GLY A 193 1.45 10.14 -14.71
N GLY A 194 2.43 10.91 -15.21
CA GLY A 194 3.17 11.94 -14.46
C GLY A 194 4.44 11.44 -13.76
N LEU A 195 4.87 10.21 -14.00
CA LEU A 195 6.07 9.61 -13.40
C LEU A 195 7.37 10.22 -13.92
N VAL A 196 7.38 10.94 -15.05
CA VAL A 196 8.54 11.73 -15.52
C VAL A 196 9.09 12.66 -14.44
N ILE A 197 8.23 13.30 -13.62
CA ILE A 197 8.69 14.15 -12.52
C ILE A 197 9.32 13.30 -11.41
N ALA A 198 8.66 12.20 -11.03
CA ALA A 198 9.17 11.27 -10.03
C ALA A 198 10.52 10.65 -10.45
N ARG A 199 10.68 10.33 -11.74
CA ARG A 199 11.92 9.84 -12.33
C ARG A 199 13.06 10.82 -12.16
N GLY A 200 12.85 12.09 -12.54
CA GLY A 200 13.86 13.12 -12.40
C GLY A 200 14.25 13.41 -10.95
N MET A 201 13.27 13.38 -10.03
CA MET A 201 13.55 13.45 -8.60
C MET A 201 14.37 12.24 -8.12
N ALA A 202 14.03 11.03 -8.55
CA ALA A 202 14.78 9.82 -8.19
C ALA A 202 16.23 9.87 -8.71
N TYR A 203 16.45 10.27 -9.97
CA TYR A 203 17.80 10.51 -10.50
C TYR A 203 18.56 11.52 -9.65
N PHE A 204 17.94 12.65 -9.32
CA PHE A 204 18.60 13.69 -8.53
C PHE A 204 19.02 13.19 -7.14
N ARG A 205 18.12 12.48 -6.45
CA ARG A 205 18.39 11.91 -5.13
C ARG A 205 19.48 10.83 -5.15
N LEU A 206 19.52 10.01 -6.21
CA LEU A 206 20.60 9.06 -6.41
C LEU A 206 21.94 9.78 -6.67
N ALA A 207 21.94 10.85 -7.48
CA ALA A 207 23.14 11.66 -7.70
C ALA A 207 23.69 12.26 -6.39
N GLU A 208 22.83 12.84 -5.56
CA GLU A 208 23.22 13.38 -4.24
C GLU A 208 23.78 12.30 -3.31
N ARG A 209 23.15 11.11 -3.29
CA ARG A 209 23.58 9.98 -2.47
C ARG A 209 24.95 9.47 -2.89
N PHE A 210 25.12 9.11 -4.16
CA PHE A 210 26.39 8.59 -4.67
C PHE A 210 27.51 9.61 -4.55
N LYS A 211 27.23 10.91 -4.74
CA LYS A 211 28.22 11.98 -4.51
C LYS A 211 28.70 12.00 -3.06
N ARG A 212 27.79 11.81 -2.10
CA ARG A 212 28.10 11.77 -0.66
C ARG A 212 28.90 10.53 -0.28
N GLU A 213 28.61 9.40 -0.92
CA GLU A 213 29.32 8.13 -0.77
C GLU A 213 30.70 8.15 -1.48
N GLY A 214 30.99 9.18 -2.30
CA GLY A 214 32.24 9.31 -3.05
C GLY A 214 32.27 8.53 -4.36
N GLU A 215 31.17 7.88 -4.73
CA GLU A 215 30.99 7.15 -5.99
C GLU A 215 30.70 8.13 -7.14
N PHE A 216 31.74 8.85 -7.55
CA PHE A 216 31.59 9.97 -8.48
C PHE A 216 31.12 9.57 -9.89
N ASP A 217 31.39 8.35 -10.35
CA ASP A 217 30.91 7.87 -11.66
C ASP A 217 29.39 7.69 -11.67
N SER A 218 28.86 6.99 -10.65
CA SER A 218 27.42 6.83 -10.43
C SER A 218 26.75 8.19 -10.24
N ALA A 219 27.36 9.06 -9.42
CA ALA A 219 26.83 10.40 -9.18
C ALA A 219 26.74 11.25 -10.45
N GLU A 220 27.78 11.20 -11.29
CA GLU A 220 27.81 11.89 -12.57
C GLU A 220 26.73 11.35 -13.52
N TYR A 221 26.60 10.03 -13.63
CA TYR A 221 25.57 9.40 -14.45
C TYR A 221 24.18 9.90 -14.08
N TYR A 222 23.82 9.85 -12.79
CA TYR A 222 22.49 10.25 -12.34
C TYR A 222 22.26 11.76 -12.44
N ALA A 223 23.27 12.60 -12.18
CA ALA A 223 23.13 14.04 -12.37
C ALA A 223 22.88 14.42 -13.85
N ARG A 224 23.53 13.71 -14.78
CA ARG A 224 23.26 13.87 -16.22
C ARG A 224 21.86 13.38 -16.58
N ALA A 225 21.45 12.23 -16.06
CA ALA A 225 20.10 11.72 -16.26
C ALA A 225 19.02 12.70 -15.77
N THR A 226 19.22 13.40 -14.65
CA THR A 226 18.32 14.48 -14.21
C THR A 226 18.22 15.62 -15.23
N ILE A 227 19.35 16.05 -15.78
CA ILE A 227 19.40 17.11 -16.80
C ILE A 227 18.70 16.67 -18.08
N GLU A 228 18.95 15.44 -18.54
CA GLU A 228 18.36 14.86 -19.75
C GLU A 228 16.86 14.60 -19.60
N ASN A 229 16.38 14.28 -18.39
CA ASN A 229 14.96 14.12 -18.11
C ASN A 229 14.18 15.45 -18.19
N LEU A 230 14.86 16.60 -18.07
CA LEU A 230 14.32 17.97 -18.16
C LEU A 230 13.22 18.35 -17.14
N MET A 231 12.81 17.42 -16.29
CA MET A 231 11.81 17.62 -15.25
C MET A 231 12.25 16.98 -13.92
N PRO A 232 11.92 17.59 -12.78
CA PRO A 232 11.43 18.96 -12.66
C PRO A 232 12.53 19.97 -13.04
N LYS A 233 12.15 21.05 -13.75
CA LYS A 233 13.11 22.08 -14.23
C LYS A 233 13.92 22.71 -13.10
N SER A 234 13.34 22.75 -11.90
CA SER A 234 13.95 23.28 -10.69
C SER A 234 15.15 22.48 -10.17
N LEU A 235 15.44 21.29 -10.74
CA LEU A 235 16.59 20.48 -10.34
C LEU A 235 17.73 20.51 -11.37
N ILE A 236 17.55 21.19 -12.50
CA ILE A 236 18.53 21.17 -13.58
C ILE A 236 19.80 21.94 -13.18
N ASP A 237 19.66 23.11 -12.56
CA ASP A 237 20.78 23.90 -12.08
C ASP A 237 21.45 23.28 -10.85
N ASP A 238 20.70 22.68 -9.93
CA ASP A 238 21.25 21.85 -8.85
C ASP A 238 22.08 20.68 -9.39
N SER A 239 21.60 20.01 -10.45
CA SER A 239 22.33 18.89 -11.09
C SER A 239 23.62 19.35 -11.77
N TYR A 240 23.61 20.54 -12.40
CA TYR A 240 24.84 21.15 -12.90
C TYR A 240 25.81 21.52 -11.79
N TYR A 241 25.31 21.98 -10.64
CA TYR A 241 26.14 22.26 -9.48
C TYR A 241 26.80 20.98 -8.94
N ILE A 242 26.04 19.86 -8.84
CA ILE A 242 26.57 18.54 -8.49
C ILE A 242 27.71 18.12 -9.44
N LEU A 243 27.52 18.26 -10.75
CA LEU A 243 28.58 17.96 -11.73
C LEU A 243 29.81 18.84 -11.51
N GLY A 244 29.63 20.12 -11.21
CA GLY A 244 30.72 21.03 -10.86
C GLY A 244 31.53 20.53 -9.66
N GLU A 245 30.86 20.13 -8.59
CA GLU A 245 31.52 19.58 -7.39
C GLU A 245 32.22 18.24 -7.65
N ILE A 246 31.63 17.37 -8.46
CA ILE A 246 32.25 16.08 -8.86
C ILE A 246 33.55 16.33 -9.62
N TYR A 247 33.55 17.23 -10.61
CA TYR A 247 34.73 17.53 -11.40
C TYR A 247 35.79 18.32 -10.62
N GLU A 248 35.38 19.16 -9.66
CA GLU A 248 36.29 19.80 -8.70
C GLU A 248 37.00 18.74 -7.83
N ALA A 249 36.26 17.77 -7.28
CA ALA A 249 36.83 16.69 -6.48
C ALA A 249 37.83 15.83 -7.29
N ARG A 250 37.57 15.66 -8.59
CA ARG A 250 38.47 14.99 -9.54
C ARG A 250 39.65 15.84 -10.01
N LYS A 251 39.78 17.09 -9.54
CA LYS A 251 40.79 18.06 -9.95
C LYS A 251 40.72 18.45 -11.43
N ASP A 252 39.61 18.20 -12.11
CA ASP A 252 39.35 18.70 -13.46
C ASP A 252 38.72 20.10 -13.36
N THR A 253 39.57 21.08 -13.06
CA THR A 253 39.19 22.48 -12.88
C THR A 253 38.48 23.04 -14.12
N GLY A 254 38.86 22.59 -15.32
CA GLY A 254 38.25 23.03 -16.57
C GLY A 254 36.77 22.67 -16.67
N LYS A 255 36.43 21.39 -16.43
CA LYS A 255 35.04 20.95 -16.43
C LYS A 255 34.26 21.50 -15.24
N ALA A 256 34.87 21.56 -14.05
CA ALA A 256 34.24 22.13 -12.86
C ALA A 256 33.76 23.58 -13.13
N LEU A 257 34.65 24.43 -13.65
CA LEU A 257 34.32 25.81 -14.04
C LEU A 257 33.21 25.88 -15.09
N SER A 258 33.26 24.99 -16.10
CA SER A 258 32.23 24.92 -17.14
C SER A 258 30.84 24.65 -16.54
N TYR A 259 30.74 23.70 -15.62
CA TYR A 259 29.47 23.34 -14.99
C TYR A 259 28.95 24.40 -14.03
N PHE A 260 29.79 24.98 -13.17
CA PHE A 260 29.37 26.09 -12.30
C PHE A 260 28.89 27.30 -13.12
N LYS A 261 29.51 27.59 -14.27
CA LYS A 261 29.03 28.65 -15.18
C LYS A 261 27.65 28.34 -15.76
N LYS A 262 27.29 27.06 -15.98
CA LYS A 262 25.95 26.70 -16.45
C LYS A 262 24.87 27.01 -15.40
N VAL A 263 25.14 26.78 -14.11
CA VAL A 263 24.25 27.16 -13.00
C VAL A 263 23.87 28.64 -13.07
N ILE A 264 24.85 29.51 -13.32
CA ILE A 264 24.65 30.96 -13.44
C ILE A 264 23.83 31.31 -14.69
N ARG A 265 24.10 30.68 -15.83
CA ARG A 265 23.37 30.94 -17.09
C ARG A 265 21.89 30.58 -17.00
N LEU A 266 21.55 29.53 -16.24
CA LEU A 266 20.16 29.10 -16.05
C LEU A 266 19.37 30.01 -15.10
N ASN A 267 20.06 30.86 -14.33
CA ASN A 267 19.48 31.78 -13.37
C ASN A 267 19.74 33.24 -13.80
N PRO A 268 19.04 33.76 -14.83
CA PRO A 268 19.36 35.04 -15.45
C PRO A 268 19.22 36.25 -14.51
N TYR A 269 18.44 36.12 -13.44
CA TYR A 269 18.32 37.17 -12.42
C TYR A 269 19.47 37.15 -11.40
N LEU A 270 20.36 36.15 -11.45
CA LEU A 270 21.55 36.01 -10.61
C LEU A 270 21.27 36.06 -9.10
N LYS A 271 20.04 35.79 -8.69
CA LYS A 271 19.58 35.79 -7.31
C LYS A 271 19.43 34.34 -6.83
N GLY A 272 19.75 34.08 -5.57
CA GLY A 272 19.62 32.77 -4.95
C GLY A 272 20.92 32.22 -4.39
N THR A 273 20.79 31.37 -3.37
CA THR A 273 21.92 30.79 -2.64
C THR A 273 22.79 29.90 -3.53
N LEU A 274 22.19 29.15 -4.46
CA LEU A 274 22.92 28.29 -5.39
C LEU A 274 23.82 29.09 -6.35
N VAL A 275 23.32 30.22 -6.86
CA VAL A 275 24.11 31.13 -7.73
C VAL A 275 25.30 31.71 -6.97
N GLN A 276 25.11 32.11 -5.71
CA GLN A 276 26.20 32.62 -4.87
C GLN A 276 27.26 31.56 -4.61
N LYS A 277 26.86 30.32 -4.29
CA LYS A 277 27.78 29.18 -4.15
C LYS A 277 28.57 28.93 -5.44
N ALA A 278 27.90 28.92 -6.59
CA ALA A 278 28.55 28.72 -7.88
C ALA A 278 29.57 29.84 -8.19
N ARG A 279 29.27 31.11 -7.85
CA ARG A 279 30.22 32.24 -7.99
C ARG A 279 31.45 32.06 -7.13
N ALA A 280 31.26 31.78 -5.84
CA ALA A 280 32.38 31.55 -4.91
C ALA A 280 33.28 30.39 -5.38
N LYS A 281 32.68 29.31 -5.90
CA LYS A 281 33.42 28.20 -6.51
C LYS A 281 34.20 28.62 -7.75
N ILE A 282 33.60 29.41 -8.64
CA ILE A 282 34.28 29.92 -9.85
C ILE A 282 35.47 30.79 -9.47
N GLU A 283 35.31 31.74 -8.55
CA GLU A 283 36.38 32.63 -8.08
C GLU A 283 37.51 31.84 -7.43
N SER A 284 37.19 30.90 -6.53
CA SER A 284 38.19 30.06 -5.88
C SER A 284 39.00 29.22 -6.89
N LEU A 285 38.34 28.69 -7.92
CA LEU A 285 38.97 27.85 -8.93
C LEU A 285 39.75 28.64 -9.98
N SER A 286 39.36 29.87 -10.31
CA SER A 286 40.14 30.74 -11.21
C SER A 286 41.46 31.18 -10.59
N MET A 287 41.45 31.55 -9.30
CA MET A 287 42.66 31.97 -8.59
C MET A 287 43.68 30.83 -8.48
N LYS A 288 43.22 29.58 -8.30
CA LYS A 288 44.09 28.39 -8.28
C LYS A 288 44.69 28.02 -9.65
N LYS A 289 44.17 28.58 -10.74
CA LYS A 289 44.69 28.33 -12.10
C LYS A 289 45.79 29.33 -12.47
N GLU A 290 45.81 30.49 -11.82
CA GLU A 290 46.71 31.61 -12.12
C GLU A 290 47.97 31.64 -11.23
N GLY A 291 48.00 30.86 -10.14
CA GLY A 291 49.18 30.66 -9.28
C GLY A 291 49.78 29.26 -9.43
#